data_AF-A0AAN6NUU1-F1
#
_entry.id   AF-A0AAN6NUU1-F1
#
_cell.length_a   1.000
_cell.length_b   1.000
_cell.length_c   1.000
_cell.angle_alpha   90.00
_cell.angle_beta   90.00
_cell.angle_gamma   90.00
#
_symmetry.space_group_name_H-M   'P 1'
#
loop_
_entity.id
_entity.type
_entity.pdbx_description
1 polymer ?
#
loop_
_entity_poly.entity_id
_entity_poly.type
_entity_poly.pdbx_seq_one_letter_code
_entity_poly.pdbx_strand_id
1 'polypeptide(L)'
;MKLNESSAVSTTRALLVPYESRHVPTYHQWMEDPAIQAATASERLTLEEEYENQQSWRSYHDKLTFIICQPVVTPTSSSPSTSVHAVQAGHIDAPSKMIGDVNLFLYPNDDDDDEEEDPADGNWFQCIGEVDIMIASEEHRGKGLGRAVVSGFLQYIARNLEGVLREYYTGEKELANNNNNNNNNNNNNNNNNNNNNNNNNNNNNNN
;
A
#
# COMPACT_ATOMS: atom_id res chain seq x y z
N MET A 1 -3.96 0.03 -0.57
CA MET A 1 -4.89 0.74 -1.45
C MET A 1 -5.89 -0.26 -1.98
N LYS A 2 -7.14 0.15 -2.15
CA LYS A 2 -8.22 -0.69 -2.70
C LYS A 2 -8.37 -0.52 -4.21
N LEU A 3 -7.85 0.55 -4.79
CA LEU A 3 -7.88 0.84 -6.24
C LEU A 3 -7.66 -0.37 -7.15
N ASN A 4 -6.69 -1.23 -6.84
CA ASN A 4 -6.37 -2.38 -7.69
C ASN A 4 -7.19 -3.65 -7.44
N GLU A 5 -8.17 -3.67 -6.53
CA GLU A 5 -8.83 -4.91 -6.07
C GLU A 5 -9.41 -5.80 -7.18
N SER A 6 -9.79 -5.20 -8.30
CA SER A 6 -10.38 -5.89 -9.46
C SER A 6 -9.52 -5.80 -10.72
N SER A 7 -8.27 -5.33 -10.59
CA SER A 7 -7.37 -5.07 -11.71
C SER A 7 -6.17 -6.01 -11.71
N ALA A 8 -5.87 -6.57 -12.89
CA ALA A 8 -4.63 -7.30 -13.14
C ALA A 8 -3.87 -6.65 -14.30
N VAL A 9 -2.54 -6.65 -14.22
CA VAL A 9 -1.67 -6.12 -15.29
C VAL A 9 -0.99 -7.30 -15.98
N SER A 10 -1.43 -7.60 -17.19
CA SER A 10 -0.80 -8.64 -18.00
C SER A 10 0.21 -8.03 -18.97
N THR A 11 1.45 -8.52 -18.91
CA THR A 11 2.50 -8.21 -19.87
C THR A 11 3.00 -9.50 -20.50
N THR A 12 3.82 -9.40 -21.55
CA THR A 12 4.46 -10.56 -22.19
C THR A 12 5.46 -11.28 -21.27
N ARG A 13 5.88 -10.64 -20.16
CA ARG A 13 6.96 -11.11 -19.28
C ARG A 13 6.51 -11.47 -17.88
N ALA A 14 5.40 -10.90 -17.40
CA ALA A 14 4.86 -11.10 -16.07
C ALA A 14 3.37 -10.76 -16.03
N LEU A 15 2.67 -11.34 -15.07
CA LEU A 15 1.32 -10.97 -14.67
C LEU A 15 1.40 -10.34 -13.28
N LEU A 16 0.77 -9.19 -13.09
CA LEU A 16 0.62 -8.55 -11.77
C LEU A 16 -0.82 -8.74 -11.31
N VAL A 17 -1.02 -9.32 -10.14
CA VAL A 17 -2.34 -9.49 -9.50
C VAL A 17 -2.38 -8.80 -8.14
N PRO A 18 -3.55 -8.36 -7.64
CA PRO A 18 -3.65 -7.73 -6.33
C PRO A 18 -3.15 -8.67 -5.23
N TYR A 19 -2.50 -8.13 -4.20
CA TYR A 19 -2.07 -8.94 -3.06
C TYR A 19 -3.27 -9.32 -2.18
N GLU A 20 -3.53 -10.61 -2.07
CA GLU A 20 -4.71 -11.19 -1.44
C GLU A 20 -4.30 -12.24 -0.40
N SER A 21 -5.16 -12.50 0.57
CA SER A 21 -4.91 -13.43 1.69
C SER A 21 -4.39 -14.81 1.23
N ARG A 22 -4.84 -15.32 0.08
CA ARG A 22 -4.37 -16.60 -0.49
C ARG A 22 -2.88 -16.64 -0.83
N HIS A 23 -2.24 -15.49 -1.01
CA HIS A 23 -0.81 -15.37 -1.35
C HIS A 23 0.08 -15.42 -0.11
N VAL A 24 -0.48 -15.16 1.08
CA VAL A 24 0.25 -15.07 2.35
C VAL A 24 1.11 -16.31 2.64
N PRO A 25 0.63 -17.56 2.47
CA PRO A 25 1.47 -18.72 2.74
C PRO A 25 2.74 -18.79 1.88
N THR A 26 2.66 -18.40 0.62
CA THR A 26 3.81 -18.38 -0.29
C THR A 26 4.73 -17.20 -0.01
N TYR A 27 4.16 -16.03 0.31
CA TYR A 27 4.94 -14.87 0.71
C TYR A 27 5.72 -15.13 2.00
N HIS A 28 5.06 -15.74 3.00
CA HIS A 28 5.68 -16.13 4.26
C HIS A 28 6.88 -17.07 4.04
N GLN A 29 6.77 -18.05 3.13
CA GLN A 29 7.88 -18.93 2.76
C GLN A 29 9.07 -18.16 2.16
N TRP A 30 8.82 -17.12 1.35
CA TRP A 30 9.91 -16.26 0.85
C TRP A 30 10.57 -15.48 1.99
N MET A 31 9.77 -15.00 2.95
CA MET A 31 10.26 -14.31 4.14
C MET A 31 10.95 -15.24 5.14
N GLU A 32 11.08 -16.55 4.89
CA GLU A 32 11.96 -17.42 5.68
C GLU A 32 13.43 -17.31 5.26
N ASP A 33 13.72 -16.77 4.07
CA ASP A 33 15.07 -16.58 3.55
C ASP A 33 15.71 -15.28 4.09
N PRO A 34 16.79 -15.35 4.89
CA PRO A 34 17.48 -14.17 5.41
C PRO A 34 18.06 -13.25 4.33
N ALA A 35 18.40 -13.78 3.16
CA ALA A 35 18.91 -12.96 2.05
C ALA A 35 17.80 -12.10 1.45
N ILE A 36 16.57 -12.62 1.40
CA ILE A 36 15.40 -11.86 0.98
C ILE A 36 15.09 -10.78 2.01
N GLN A 37 15.01 -11.14 3.30
CA GLN A 37 14.76 -10.19 4.40
C GLN A 37 15.76 -9.02 4.37
N ALA A 38 17.06 -9.32 4.22
CA ALA A 38 18.10 -8.30 4.14
C ALA A 38 17.96 -7.40 2.90
N ALA A 39 17.58 -7.97 1.75
CA ALA A 39 17.42 -7.21 0.51
C ALA A 39 16.18 -6.32 0.50
N THR A 40 15.12 -6.69 1.23
CA THR A 40 13.87 -5.92 1.35
C THR A 40 13.79 -5.09 2.63
N ALA A 41 14.84 -5.09 3.46
CA ALA A 41 14.85 -4.52 4.80
C ALA A 41 13.65 -4.99 5.67
N SER A 42 13.21 -6.23 5.47
CA SER A 42 12.08 -6.83 6.20
C SER A 42 12.55 -7.60 7.43
N GLU A 43 11.70 -7.67 8.44
CA GLU A 43 11.86 -8.60 9.56
C GLU A 43 11.01 -9.85 9.36
N ARG A 44 11.40 -10.97 9.98
CA ARG A 44 10.61 -12.20 9.95
C ARG A 44 9.40 -12.06 10.86
N LEU A 45 8.23 -12.31 10.31
CA LEU A 45 6.97 -12.40 11.04
C LEU A 45 6.51 -13.85 11.18
N THR A 46 5.63 -14.09 12.13
CA THR A 46 4.82 -15.32 12.17
C THR A 46 3.80 -15.33 11.03
N LEU A 47 3.27 -16.50 10.70
CA LEU A 47 2.27 -16.62 9.63
C LEU A 47 1.00 -15.81 9.94
N GLU A 48 0.58 -15.81 11.21
CA GLU A 48 -0.55 -15.03 11.70
C GLU A 48 -0.32 -13.52 11.53
N GLU A 49 0.86 -13.03 11.92
CA GLU A 49 1.26 -11.63 11.73
C GLU A 49 1.32 -11.24 10.24
N GLU A 50 1.73 -12.15 9.34
CA GLU A 50 1.68 -11.89 7.89
C GLU A 50 0.25 -11.70 7.38
N TYR A 51 -0.72 -12.47 7.90
CA TYR A 51 -2.13 -12.26 7.56
C TYR A 51 -2.66 -10.93 8.08
N GLU A 52 -2.26 -10.50 9.28
CA GLU A 52 -2.63 -9.20 9.84
C GLU A 52 -1.99 -8.05 9.03
N ASN A 53 -0.73 -8.18 8.65
CA ASN A 53 -0.03 -7.21 7.80
C ASN A 53 -0.66 -7.12 6.41
N GLN A 54 -0.97 -8.25 5.77
CA GLN A 54 -1.61 -8.25 4.44
C GLN A 54 -2.96 -7.50 4.47
N GLN A 55 -3.78 -7.75 5.49
CA GLN A 55 -5.07 -7.06 5.66
C GLN A 55 -4.88 -5.55 5.85
N SER A 56 -3.88 -5.16 6.64
CA SER A 56 -3.56 -3.76 6.90
C SER A 56 -3.08 -3.06 5.64
N TRP A 57 -2.13 -3.66 4.91
CA TRP A 57 -1.60 -3.10 3.66
C TRP A 57 -2.67 -2.93 2.57
N ARG A 58 -3.66 -3.84 2.51
CA ARG A 58 -4.78 -3.65 1.58
C ARG A 58 -5.64 -2.44 1.91
N SER A 59 -5.68 -2.04 3.17
CA SER A 59 -6.49 -0.91 3.65
C SER A 59 -5.74 0.43 3.64
N TYR A 60 -4.41 0.41 3.59
CA TYR A 60 -3.57 1.61 3.53
C TYR A 60 -3.80 2.45 2.27
N HIS A 61 -4.03 3.75 2.40
CA HIS A 61 -4.28 4.65 1.26
C HIS A 61 -3.00 5.09 0.55
N ASP A 62 -1.84 4.86 1.16
CA ASP A 62 -0.50 5.27 0.73
C ASP A 62 0.32 4.11 0.15
N LYS A 63 -0.18 2.87 0.23
CA LYS A 63 0.51 1.66 -0.25
C LYS A 63 -0.28 0.92 -1.32
N LEU A 64 0.33 0.63 -2.47
CA LEU A 64 -0.25 -0.21 -3.53
C LEU A 64 0.63 -1.43 -3.79
N THR A 65 0.10 -2.62 -3.56
CA THR A 65 0.86 -3.88 -3.72
C THR A 65 0.25 -4.77 -4.80
N PHE A 66 1.12 -5.29 -5.67
CA PHE A 66 0.81 -6.40 -6.56
C PHE A 66 1.75 -7.58 -6.30
N ILE A 67 1.21 -8.80 -6.37
CA ILE A 67 2.01 -10.01 -6.53
C ILE A 67 2.39 -10.18 -7.99
N ILE A 68 3.67 -10.48 -8.22
CA ILE A 68 4.22 -10.82 -9.52
C ILE A 68 4.06 -12.33 -9.72
N CYS A 69 3.39 -12.69 -10.80
CA CYS A 69 3.23 -14.05 -11.28
C CYS A 69 3.91 -14.23 -12.65
N GLN A 70 4.16 -15.49 -13.01
CA GLN A 70 4.56 -15.87 -14.35
C GLN A 70 3.57 -15.36 -15.41
N PRO A 71 4.03 -15.02 -16.64
CA PRO A 71 3.16 -14.51 -17.68
C PRO A 71 2.09 -15.54 -18.06
N VAL A 72 0.89 -15.05 -18.40
CA VAL A 72 -0.20 -15.90 -18.88
C VAL A 72 0.18 -16.44 -20.27
N VAL A 73 0.24 -17.76 -20.40
CA VAL A 73 0.45 -18.41 -21.70
C VAL A 73 -0.85 -18.30 -22.48
N THR A 74 -0.90 -17.39 -23.45
CA THR A 74 -1.96 -17.40 -24.46
C THR A 74 -1.59 -18.45 -25.51
N PRO A 75 -2.41 -19.49 -25.74
CA PRO A 75 -2.15 -20.43 -26.81
C PRO A 75 -2.11 -19.64 -28.13
N THR A 76 -1.03 -19.83 -28.89
CA THR A 76 -0.82 -19.26 -30.23
C THR A 76 -1.87 -19.78 -31.21
N SER A 77 -3.09 -19.31 -31.07
CA SER A 77 -4.11 -19.44 -32.10
C SER A 77 -3.96 -18.25 -33.02
N SER A 78 -3.75 -18.54 -34.31
CA SER A 78 -3.52 -17.62 -35.42
C SER A 78 -4.73 -16.72 -35.78
N SER A 79 -5.46 -16.25 -34.78
CA SER A 79 -6.57 -15.31 -34.93
C SER A 79 -6.41 -14.17 -33.93
N PRO A 80 -6.54 -12.90 -34.35
CA PRO A 80 -6.55 -11.75 -33.45
C PRO A 80 -7.93 -11.68 -32.76
N SER A 81 -8.24 -12.66 -31.91
CA SER A 81 -9.39 -12.56 -31.02
C SER A 81 -8.91 -11.99 -29.69
N THR A 82 -9.29 -10.74 -29.44
CA THR A 82 -9.20 -10.01 -28.17
C THR A 82 -10.07 -10.68 -27.09
N SER A 83 -9.90 -11.96 -26.83
CA SER A 83 -10.50 -12.63 -25.69
C SER A 83 -9.46 -12.64 -24.58
N VAL A 84 -9.40 -11.54 -23.83
CA VAL A 84 -8.80 -11.54 -22.49
C VAL A 84 -9.50 -12.67 -21.73
N HIS A 85 -8.86 -13.83 -21.59
CA HIS A 85 -9.38 -14.88 -20.74
C HIS A 85 -9.49 -14.26 -19.35
N ALA A 86 -10.69 -14.35 -18.76
CA ALA A 86 -10.92 -13.83 -17.42
C ALA A 86 -9.82 -14.39 -16.50
N VAL A 87 -9.09 -13.46 -15.87
CA VAL A 87 -8.06 -13.76 -14.89
C VAL A 87 -8.75 -14.40 -13.70
N GLN A 88 -8.76 -15.73 -13.63
CA GLN A 88 -9.39 -16.46 -12.55
C GLN A 88 -8.41 -16.62 -11.39
N ALA A 89 -8.72 -15.97 -10.27
CA ALA A 89 -7.98 -16.12 -9.02
C ALA A 89 -7.93 -17.59 -8.58
N GLY A 90 -6.81 -17.98 -7.98
CA GLY A 90 -6.47 -19.34 -7.56
C GLY A 90 -5.78 -20.20 -8.63
N HIS A 91 -5.85 -19.83 -9.92
CA HIS A 91 -5.23 -20.64 -11.00
C HIS A 91 -3.96 -19.99 -11.57
N ILE A 92 -4.07 -18.74 -12.00
CA ILE A 92 -2.96 -18.02 -12.64
C ILE A 92 -1.97 -17.44 -11.64
N ASP A 93 -2.41 -17.28 -10.39
CA ASP A 93 -1.72 -16.78 -9.21
C ASP A 93 -1.50 -17.90 -8.18
N ALA A 94 -1.58 -19.17 -8.62
CA ALA A 94 -1.27 -20.32 -7.77
C ALA A 94 0.17 -20.22 -7.21
N PRO A 95 0.48 -20.85 -6.06
CA PRO A 95 1.80 -20.76 -5.42
C PRO A 95 3.00 -21.00 -6.35
N SER A 96 2.90 -21.96 -7.27
CA SER A 96 3.96 -22.30 -8.23
C SER A 96 4.15 -21.27 -9.36
N LYS A 97 3.24 -20.30 -9.46
CA LYS A 97 3.26 -19.21 -10.45
C LYS A 97 3.72 -17.89 -9.87
N MET A 98 3.66 -17.72 -8.54
CA MET A 98 4.13 -16.53 -7.84
C MET A 98 5.66 -16.47 -7.89
N ILE A 99 6.22 -15.29 -8.18
CA ILE A 99 7.68 -15.11 -8.31
C ILE A 99 8.22 -13.90 -7.56
N GLY A 100 7.36 -13.05 -7.00
CA GLY A 100 7.75 -11.87 -6.22
C GLY A 100 6.59 -10.90 -6.02
N ASP A 101 6.88 -9.66 -5.66
CA ASP A 101 5.92 -8.57 -5.51
C ASP A 101 6.50 -7.21 -5.96
N VAL A 102 5.61 -6.25 -6.18
CA VAL A 102 5.97 -4.85 -6.47
C VAL A 102 5.03 -3.94 -5.68
N ASN A 103 5.63 -2.93 -5.06
CA ASN A 103 4.97 -1.98 -4.16
C ASN A 103 5.16 -0.55 -4.68
N LEU A 104 4.14 0.28 -4.49
CA LEU A 104 4.25 1.74 -4.48
C LEU A 104 3.96 2.21 -3.06
N PHE A 105 4.82 3.08 -2.55
CA PHE A 105 4.62 3.82 -1.32
C PHE A 105 4.51 5.31 -1.66
N LEU A 106 3.59 6.02 -1.01
CA LEU A 106 3.41 7.46 -1.15
C LEU A 106 3.70 8.14 0.18
N TYR A 107 4.40 9.27 0.11
CA TYR A 107 4.77 10.09 1.25
C TYR A 107 4.37 11.54 0.98
N PRO A 108 4.00 12.32 2.02
CA PRO A 108 3.87 13.77 1.88
C PRO A 108 5.18 14.36 1.33
N ASN A 109 5.06 15.40 0.50
CA ASN A 109 6.22 16.19 0.12
C ASN A 109 6.42 17.31 1.15
N ASP A 110 7.28 17.09 2.13
CA ASP A 110 7.55 18.05 3.22
C ASP A 110 8.55 19.15 2.81
N ASP A 111 9.10 19.09 1.59
CA ASP A 111 10.08 20.07 1.08
C ASP A 111 9.43 21.39 0.60
N ASP A 112 8.08 21.49 0.65
CA ASP A 112 7.32 22.68 0.21
C ASP A 112 6.98 23.66 1.37
N ASP A 113 7.47 23.43 2.59
CA ASP A 113 7.22 24.31 3.75
C ASP A 113 7.89 25.70 3.66
N ASP A 114 8.73 25.95 2.63
CA ASP A 114 9.53 27.18 2.46
C ASP A 114 9.10 28.09 1.29
N GLU A 115 8.08 27.74 0.48
CA GLU A 115 7.57 28.65 -0.57
C GLU A 115 6.41 29.49 -0.03
N GLU A 116 6.61 30.82 0.01
CA GLU A 116 5.58 31.81 0.34
C GLU A 116 4.26 31.46 -0.38
N GLU A 117 3.24 31.09 0.39
CA GLU A 117 1.91 30.75 -0.10
C GLU A 117 1.40 31.82 -1.09
N ASP A 118 1.48 31.56 -2.40
CA ASP A 118 0.73 32.35 -3.39
C ASP A 118 -0.71 31.80 -3.41
N PRO A 119 -1.71 32.53 -2.89
CA PRO A 119 -3.09 32.08 -2.88
C PRO A 119 -3.70 31.93 -4.29
N ALA A 120 -2.98 32.31 -5.36
CA ALA A 120 -3.38 32.06 -6.75
C ALA A 120 -3.01 30.64 -7.25
N ASP A 121 -2.04 29.97 -6.63
CA ASP A 121 -1.61 28.61 -7.02
C ASP A 121 -2.26 27.61 -6.06
N GLY A 122 -3.52 27.27 -6.34
CA GLY A 122 -4.39 26.59 -5.39
C GLY A 122 -3.77 25.34 -4.77
N ASN A 123 -3.46 25.41 -3.46
CA ASN A 123 -2.94 24.34 -2.58
C ASN A 123 -2.93 22.93 -3.23
N TRP A 124 -1.89 22.65 -4.01
CA TRP A 124 -1.73 21.38 -4.69
C TRP A 124 -1.16 20.40 -3.68
N PHE A 125 -1.92 19.38 -3.35
CA PHE A 125 -1.43 18.30 -2.50
C PHE A 125 -0.32 17.53 -3.23
N GLN A 126 0.92 17.66 -2.76
CA GLN A 126 2.10 17.03 -3.34
C GLN A 126 2.50 15.77 -2.58
N CYS A 127 3.05 14.79 -3.29
CA CYS A 127 3.53 13.55 -2.69
C CYS A 127 4.72 12.97 -3.46
N ILE A 128 5.61 12.30 -2.74
CA ILE A 128 6.71 11.52 -3.31
C ILE A 128 6.28 10.05 -3.40
N GLY A 129 6.54 9.43 -4.55
CA GLY A 129 6.26 8.01 -4.76
C GLY A 129 7.53 7.17 -4.84
N GLU A 130 7.64 6.13 -4.01
CA GLU A 130 8.71 5.13 -4.04
C GLU A 130 8.20 3.81 -4.60
N VAL A 131 8.93 3.23 -5.55
CA VAL A 131 8.63 1.90 -6.11
C VAL A 131 9.66 0.91 -5.61
N ASP A 132 9.19 -0.13 -4.92
CA ASP A 132 10.01 -1.25 -4.48
C ASP A 132 9.59 -2.54 -5.20
N ILE A 133 10.56 -3.40 -5.51
CA ILE A 133 10.34 -4.64 -6.25
C ILE A 133 11.20 -5.78 -5.72
N MET A 134 10.56 -6.90 -5.43
CA MET A 134 11.22 -8.15 -5.10
C MET A 134 10.97 -9.20 -6.18
N ILE A 135 12.04 -9.87 -6.65
CA ILE A 135 11.92 -11.14 -7.38
C ILE A 135 12.39 -12.25 -6.43
N ALA A 136 11.45 -12.81 -5.67
CA ALA A 136 11.70 -13.83 -4.67
C ALA A 136 12.26 -15.12 -5.29
N SER A 137 11.72 -15.57 -6.43
CA SER A 137 12.17 -16.80 -7.08
C SER A 137 13.57 -16.65 -7.69
N GLU A 138 14.54 -17.39 -7.13
CA GLU A 138 15.93 -17.37 -7.61
C GLU A 138 16.07 -17.74 -9.09
N GLU A 139 15.31 -18.74 -9.54
CA GLU A 139 15.27 -19.16 -10.94
C GLU A 139 14.91 -17.99 -11.87
N HIS A 140 14.15 -17.01 -11.39
CA HIS A 140 13.65 -15.91 -12.18
C HIS A 140 14.53 -14.64 -12.11
N ARG A 141 15.51 -14.60 -11.20
CA ARG A 141 16.46 -13.48 -11.06
C ARG A 141 17.42 -13.40 -12.25
N GLY A 142 18.00 -12.22 -12.49
CA GLY A 142 18.99 -12.00 -13.57
C GLY A 142 18.45 -12.08 -15.01
N LYS A 143 17.14 -12.32 -15.20
CA LYS A 143 16.50 -12.47 -16.52
C LYS A 143 15.88 -11.18 -17.07
N GLY A 144 16.14 -10.03 -16.43
CA GLY A 144 15.56 -8.73 -16.80
C GLY A 144 14.08 -8.54 -16.42
N LEU A 145 13.54 -9.41 -15.55
CA LEU A 145 12.14 -9.33 -15.11
C LEU A 145 11.85 -8.07 -14.29
N GLY A 146 12.77 -7.62 -13.44
CA GLY A 146 12.56 -6.41 -12.63
C GLY A 146 12.20 -5.20 -13.49
N ARG A 147 12.96 -4.95 -14.57
CA ARG A 147 12.66 -3.88 -15.54
C ARG A 147 11.27 -4.06 -16.18
N ALA A 148 10.92 -5.28 -16.57
CA ALA A 148 9.64 -5.54 -17.24
C ALA A 148 8.44 -5.31 -16.30
N VAL A 149 8.57 -5.76 -15.05
CA VAL A 149 7.56 -5.56 -13.99
C VAL A 149 7.41 -4.09 -13.68
N VAL A 150 8.50 -3.38 -13.36
CA VAL A 150 8.45 -1.94 -13.03
C VAL A 150 7.87 -1.14 -14.19
N SER A 151 8.22 -1.46 -15.45
CA SER A 151 7.63 -0.78 -16.61
C SER A 151 6.11 -0.99 -16.71
N GLY A 152 5.63 -2.22 -16.50
CA GLY A 152 4.21 -2.53 -16.50
C GLY A 152 3.47 -1.88 -15.33
N PHE A 153 4.09 -1.87 -14.15
CA PHE A 153 3.55 -1.25 -12.94
C PHE A 153 3.47 0.28 -13.06
N LEU A 154 4.52 0.94 -13.55
CA LEU A 154 4.50 2.39 -13.82
C LEU A 154 3.46 2.76 -14.88
N GLN A 155 3.26 1.92 -15.91
CA GLN A 155 2.19 2.14 -16.89
C GLN A 155 0.80 1.99 -16.26
N TYR A 156 0.61 1.06 -15.32
CA TYR A 156 -0.62 0.96 -14.55
C TYR A 156 -0.84 2.22 -13.70
N ILE A 157 0.19 2.69 -12.98
CA ILE A 157 0.12 3.92 -12.17
C ILE A 157 -0.23 5.10 -13.05
N ALA A 158 0.49 5.33 -14.16
CA ALA A 158 0.24 6.45 -15.06
C ALA A 158 -1.20 6.47 -15.63
N ARG A 159 -1.77 5.29 -15.92
CA ARG A 159 -3.17 5.17 -16.39
C ARG A 159 -4.22 5.40 -15.30
N ASN A 160 -3.85 5.17 -14.05
CA ASN A 160 -4.74 5.27 -12.90
C ASN A 160 -4.31 6.39 -11.93
N LEU A 161 -3.49 7.33 -12.38
CA LEU A 161 -2.80 8.29 -11.52
C LEU A 161 -3.80 9.12 -10.72
N GLU A 162 -4.88 9.57 -11.36
CA GLU A 162 -5.96 10.29 -10.69
C GLU A 162 -6.61 9.47 -9.57
N GLY A 163 -6.81 8.16 -9.78
CA GLY A 163 -7.36 7.26 -8.78
C GLY A 163 -6.40 7.02 -7.62
N VAL A 164 -5.12 6.81 -7.92
CA VAL A 164 -4.05 6.67 -6.92
C VAL A 164 -3.98 7.90 -6.02
N LEU A 165 -3.88 9.10 -6.63
CA LEU A 165 -3.77 10.35 -5.89
C LEU A 165 -5.05 10.68 -5.12
N ARG A 166 -6.24 10.39 -5.68
CA ARG A 166 -7.50 10.61 -4.99
C ARG A 166 -7.66 9.73 -3.75
N GLU A 167 -7.33 8.44 -3.86
CA GLU A 167 -7.39 7.52 -2.71
C GLU A 167 -6.41 7.95 -1.61
N TYR A 168 -5.18 8.28 -2.00
CA TYR A 168 -4.17 8.80 -1.08
C TYR A 168 -4.62 10.08 -0.37
N TYR A 169 -5.00 11.11 -1.13
CA TYR A 169 -5.47 12.39 -0.57
C TYR A 169 -6.67 12.22 0.36
N THR A 170 -7.64 11.38 -0.01
CA THR A 170 -8.83 11.15 0.82
C THR A 170 -8.44 10.51 2.15
N GLY A 171 -7.55 9.52 2.11
CA GLY A 171 -7.04 8.86 3.31
C GLY A 171 -6.27 9.81 4.24
N GLU A 172 -5.37 10.62 3.69
CA GLU A 172 -4.61 11.63 4.46
C GLU A 172 -5.54 12.64 5.14
N LYS A 173 -6.57 13.11 4.41
CA LYS A 173 -7.57 14.02 4.97
C LYS A 173 -8.38 13.39 6.10
N GLU A 174 -8.73 12.12 5.97
CA GLU A 174 -9.43 11.37 7.03
C GLU A 174 -8.56 11.18 8.27
N LEU A 175 -7.27 10.87 8.09
CA LEU A 175 -6.30 10.78 9.18
C LEU A 175 -6.15 12.12 9.92
N ALA A 176 -5.97 13.22 9.18
CA ALA A 176 -5.85 14.57 9.76
C ALA A 176 -7.09 14.96 10.57
N ASN A 177 -8.29 14.68 10.05
CA ASN A 177 -9.55 14.96 10.74
C ASN A 177 -9.69 14.14 12.04
N ASN A 178 -9.32 12.86 12.02
CA ASN A 178 -9.39 11.99 13.18
C ASN A 178 -8.41 12.44 14.29
N ASN A 179 -7.20 12.86 13.91
CA ASN A 179 -6.21 13.39 14.85
C ASN A 179 -6.68 14.68 15.53
N ASN A 180 -7.28 15.60 14.77
CA ASN A 180 -7.84 16.85 15.31
C ASN A 180 -8.99 16.60 16.29
N ASN A 181 -9.87 15.65 15.99
CA ASN A 181 -10.98 15.29 16.89
C ASN A 181 -10.48 14.69 18.21
N ASN A 182 -9.47 13.82 18.16
CA ASN A 182 -8.86 13.23 19.36
C ASN A 182 -8.20 14.29 20.26
N ASN A 183 -7.48 15.25 19.67
CA ASN A 183 -6.86 16.34 20.41
C ASN A 183 -7.89 17.25 21.10
N ASN A 184 -8.99 17.57 20.42
CA ASN A 184 -10.08 18.37 20.99
C ASN A 184 -10.76 17.67 22.18
N ASN A 185 -10.98 16.35 22.09
CA ASN A 185 -11.56 15.57 23.18
C ASN A 185 -10.64 15.51 24.42
N ASN A 186 -9.33 15.35 24.22
CA ASN A 186 -8.36 15.34 25.31
C ASN A 186 -8.28 16.71 26.02
N ASN A 187 -8.30 17.81 25.25
CA ASN A 187 -8.31 19.16 25.82
C ASN A 187 -9.59 19.46 26.63
N ASN A 188 -10.75 19.01 26.15
CA ASN A 188 -12.01 19.16 26.89
C ASN A 188 -12.03 18.37 28.20
N ASN A 189 -11.45 17.15 28.21
CA ASN A 189 -11.34 16.34 29.43
C ASN A 189 -10.38 16.98 30.46
N ASN A 190 -9.26 17.57 30.02
CA ASN A 190 -8.34 18.27 30.90
C ASN A 190 -8.96 19.55 31.49
N ASN A 191 -9.73 20.30 30.71
CA ASN A 191 -10.45 21.48 31.21
C ASN A 191 -11.55 21.11 32.23
N ASN A 192 -12.24 19.99 32.04
CA ASN A 192 -13.23 19.50 33.01
C ASN A 192 -12.58 19.03 34.33
N ASN A 193 -11.40 18.41 34.28
CA ASN A 193 -10.68 18.01 35.49
C ASN A 193 -10.13 19.21 36.28
N ASN A 194 -9.68 20.28 35.61
CA ASN A 194 -9.24 21.49 36.30
C ASN A 194 -10.40 22.26 36.97
N ASN A 195 -11.60 22.23 36.38
CA ASN A 195 -12.78 22.86 37.00
C ASN A 195 -13.30 22.10 38.23
N ASN A 196 -13.12 20.79 38.31
CA ASN A 196 -13.51 20.01 39.50
C ASN A 196 -12.56 20.18 40.69
N ASN A 197 -11.27 20.47 40.46
CA ASN A 197 -10.33 20.70 41.56
C ASN A 197 -10.46 22.09 42.21
N ASN A 198 -11.02 23.09 41.53
CA ASN A 198 -11.24 24.42 42.12
C ASN A 198 -12.49 24.52 43.01
N ASN A 199 -13.42 23.55 42.95
CA ASN A 199 -14.63 23.57 43.77
C ASN A 199 -14.49 22.88 45.15
N ASN A 200 -13.38 22.20 45.44
CA ASN A 200 -13.20 21.48 46.71
C ASN A 200 -12.43 22.26 47.80
N ASN A 201 -11.99 23.49 47.54
CA ASN A 201 -11.20 24.27 48.52
C ASN A 201 -11.98 25.33 49.32
N ASN A 202 -13.31 25.44 49.20
CA ASN A 202 -14.09 26.48 49.87
C ASN A 202 -14.98 26.05 51.04
N ASN A 203 -14.94 24.79 51.48
CA ASN A 203 -15.69 24.33 52.65
C ASN A 203 -14.76 23.77 53.72
N ASN A 204 -14.05 24.63 54.43
CA ASN A 204 -13.59 24.36 55.80
C ASN A 204 -13.17 25.68 56.47
N ASN A 205 -14.15 26.46 56.89
CA ASN A 205 -14.04 27.42 57.99
C ASN A 205 -15.45 27.85 58.37
N ASN A 206 -16.07 27.12 59.31
CA ASN A 206 -17.03 27.63 60.30
C ASN A 206 -17.52 26.48 61.18
N ASN A 207 -16.81 26.27 62.30
CA ASN A 207 -17.32 26.18 63.67
C ASN A 207 -16.36 25.38 64.56
#